data_AF-A0AAX4KBM4-F1
#
_entry.id   AF-A0AAX4KBM4-F1
#
_cell.length_a   1.000
_cell.length_b   1.000
_cell.length_c   1.000
_cell.angle_alpha   90.00
_cell.angle_beta   90.00
_cell.angle_gamma   90.00
#
_symmetry.space_group_name_H-M   'P 1'
#
loop_
_entity.id
_entity.type
_entity.pdbx_description
1 polymer ?
#
loop_
_entity_poly.entity_id
_entity_poly.type
_entity_poly.pdbx_seq_one_letter_code
_entity_poly.pdbx_strand_id
1 'polypeptide(L)'
;MPMTPRIRLPIPRLTLFTGGKECSLCEVAKQDLAKLRRTTPFELNLWNIRDPPKGTDEREAKKWRRLYQYDITNRKTSHRSGEAQQGD
;
A
#
# COMPACT_ATOMS: atom_id res chain seq x y z
N MET A 1 -9.92 33.59 -29.45
CA MET A 1 -10.39 32.47 -28.59
C MET A 1 -9.97 32.79 -27.15
N PRO A 2 -10.89 32.92 -26.18
CA PRO A 2 -10.50 33.16 -24.80
C PRO A 2 -9.91 31.88 -24.23
N MET A 3 -8.67 31.93 -23.73
CA MET A 3 -8.06 30.81 -23.02
C MET A 3 -8.65 30.74 -21.62
N THR A 4 -9.47 29.73 -21.35
CA THR A 4 -9.96 29.45 -20.00
C THR A 4 -8.75 29.12 -19.11
N PRO A 5 -8.62 29.75 -17.92
CA PRO A 5 -7.53 29.44 -17.01
C PRO A 5 -7.66 27.97 -16.57
N ARG A 6 -6.62 27.18 -16.87
CA ARG A 6 -6.53 25.81 -16.35
C ARG A 6 -6.36 25.89 -14.84
N ILE A 7 -7.43 25.58 -14.11
CA ILE A 7 -7.38 25.42 -12.65
C ILE A 7 -6.32 24.35 -12.36
N ARG A 8 -5.22 24.73 -11.71
CA ARG A 8 -4.23 23.76 -11.23
C ARG A 8 -4.78 23.13 -9.97
N LEU A 9 -5.40 21.97 -10.12
CA LEU A 9 -5.80 21.16 -8.97
C LEU A 9 -4.54 20.71 -8.19
N PRO A 10 -4.59 20.70 -6.85
CA PRO A 10 -3.49 20.20 -6.05
C PRO A 10 -3.21 18.73 -6.36
N ILE A 11 -1.94 18.33 -6.26
CA ILE A 11 -1.54 16.94 -6.45
C ILE A 11 -2.18 16.08 -5.35
N PRO A 12 -2.91 15.01 -5.70
CA PRO A 12 -3.56 14.16 -4.70
C PRO A 12 -2.52 13.42 -3.84
N ARG A 13 -2.85 13.23 -2.56
CA ARG A 13 -2.02 12.50 -1.60
C ARG A 13 -2.67 11.17 -1.26
N LEU A 14 -1.95 10.08 -1.50
CA LEU A 14 -2.38 8.72 -1.18
C LEU A 14 -1.55 8.19 -0.02
N THR A 15 -2.19 7.48 0.91
CA THR A 15 -1.50 6.74 1.98
C THR A 15 -1.79 5.26 1.81
N LEU A 16 -0.74 4.47 1.58
CA LEU A 16 -0.82 3.02 1.56
C LEU A 16 -0.53 2.50 2.97
N PHE A 17 -1.58 2.01 3.63
CA PHE A 17 -1.46 1.29 4.89
C PHE A 17 -0.92 -0.13 4.62
N THR A 18 0.04 -0.57 5.41
CA THR A 18 0.75 -1.86 5.23
C THR A 18 0.90 -2.61 6.54
N GLY A 19 1.08 -3.93 6.44
CA GLY A 19 1.21 -4.85 7.58
C GLY A 19 2.65 -5.18 7.98
N GLY A 20 3.67 -4.52 7.41
CA GLY A 20 5.08 -4.80 7.66
C GLY A 20 5.77 -5.62 6.56
N LYS A 21 6.96 -6.17 6.88
CA LYS A 21 7.92 -6.70 5.91
C LYS A 21 7.45 -7.93 5.13
N GLU A 22 6.45 -8.65 5.62
CA GLU A 22 5.91 -9.85 4.99
C GLU A 22 4.45 -9.65 4.55
N CYS A 23 4.22 -8.71 3.63
CA CYS A 23 2.90 -8.46 3.05
C CYS A 23 2.99 -8.52 1.52
N SER A 24 2.78 -9.70 0.93
CA SER A 24 2.83 -9.89 -0.52
C SER A 24 1.85 -8.98 -1.26
N LEU A 25 0.63 -8.81 -0.73
CA LEU A 25 -0.38 -7.89 -1.27
C LEU A 25 0.08 -6.43 -1.24
N CYS A 26 0.82 -6.03 -0.20
CA CYS A 26 1.37 -4.68 -0.11
C CYS A 26 2.44 -4.45 -1.18
N GLU A 27 3.25 -5.46 -1.51
CA GLU A 27 4.25 -5.34 -2.58
C GLU A 27 3.60 -5.21 -3.97
N VAL A 28 2.54 -5.99 -4.25
CA VAL A 28 1.76 -5.83 -5.49
C VAL A 28 1.19 -4.41 -5.57
N ALA A 29 0.54 -3.93 -4.50
CA ALA A 29 -0.02 -2.58 -4.46
C ALA A 29 1.05 -1.49 -4.69
N LYS A 30 2.25 -1.62 -4.09
CA LYS A 30 3.37 -0.70 -4.33
C LYS A 30 3.80 -0.70 -5.79
N GLN A 31 3.93 -1.87 -6.40
CA GLN A 31 4.33 -2.00 -7.81
C GLN A 31 3.31 -1.34 -8.74
N ASP A 32 2.02 -1.55 -8.49
CA ASP A 32 0.96 -0.97 -9.33
C ASP A 32 0.84 0.54 -9.14
N LEU A 33 0.98 1.05 -7.92
CA LEU A 33 1.06 2.49 -7.66
C LEU A 33 2.30 3.10 -8.34
N ALA A 34 3.44 2.41 -8.35
CA ALA A 34 4.63 2.89 -9.05
C ALA A 34 4.43 2.97 -10.57
N LYS A 35 3.67 2.05 -11.16
CA LYS A 35 3.27 2.12 -12.58
C LYS A 35 2.33 3.30 -12.81
N LEU A 36 1.30 3.47 -11.98
CA LEU A 36 0.32 4.56 -12.09
C LEU A 36 0.96 5.94 -11.99
N ARG A 37 1.99 6.09 -11.13
CA ARG A 37 2.69 7.36 -10.93
C ARG A 37 3.38 7.90 -12.19
N ARG A 38 3.59 7.05 -13.22
CA ARG A 38 4.17 7.45 -14.51
C ARG A 38 3.20 8.25 -15.37
N THR A 39 1.89 8.02 -15.22
CA THR A 39 0.85 8.69 -16.02
C THR A 39 0.03 9.67 -15.22
N THR A 40 -0.09 9.44 -13.90
CA THR A 40 -0.91 10.26 -13.00
C THR A 40 -0.04 10.74 -11.83
N PRO A 41 0.25 12.05 -11.72
CA PRO A 41 1.01 12.58 -10.59
C PRO A 41 0.23 12.48 -9.28
N PHE A 42 0.84 11.88 -8.25
CA PHE A 42 0.34 11.86 -6.88
C PHE A 42 1.51 11.71 -5.89
N GLU A 43 1.29 12.14 -4.66
CA GLU A 43 2.20 11.87 -3.54
C GLU A 43 1.79 10.56 -2.86
N LEU A 44 2.76 9.70 -2.55
CA LEU A 44 2.52 8.42 -1.89
C LEU A 44 3.23 8.37 -0.54
N ASN A 45 2.45 8.18 0.52
CA ASN A 45 2.93 7.89 1.87
C ASN A 45 2.77 6.40 2.16
N LEU A 46 3.78 5.80 2.78
CA LEU A 46 3.70 4.43 3.28
C LEU A 46 3.51 4.47 4.80
N TRP A 47 2.47 3.81 5.29
CA TRP A 47 2.19 3.73 6.73
C TRP A 47 2.13 2.27 7.16
N ASN A 48 3.03 1.83 8.03
CA ASN A 48 2.99 0.49 8.58
C ASN A 48 2.20 0.49 9.89
N ILE A 49 1.06 -0.20 9.92
CA ILE A 49 0.15 -0.20 11.08
C ILE A 49 0.70 -1.01 12.27
N ARG A 50 1.72 -1.86 12.04
CA ARG A 50 2.39 -2.66 13.06
C ARG A 50 3.66 -2.00 13.58
N ASP A 51 4.32 -1.21 12.74
CA ASP A 51 5.54 -0.46 13.05
C ASP A 51 5.45 0.96 12.42
N PRO A 52 4.69 1.87 13.06
CA PRO A 52 4.43 3.21 12.52
C PRO A 52 5.70 4.08 12.51
N PRO A 53 5.72 5.18 11.74
CA PRO A 53 6.86 6.10 11.70
C PRO A 53 7.29 6.59 13.09
N LYS A 54 8.59 6.84 13.27
CA LYS A 54 9.12 7.40 14.52
C LYS A 54 8.50 8.78 14.78
N GLY A 55 8.05 9.02 16.01
CA GLY A 55 7.41 10.28 16.41
C GLY A 55 5.90 10.34 16.15
N THR A 56 5.29 9.27 15.62
CA THR A 56 3.84 9.14 15.52
C THR A 56 3.20 9.07 16.91
N ASP A 57 2.08 9.78 17.10
CA ASP A 57 1.24 9.71 18.31
C ASP A 57 0.70 8.28 18.52
N GLU A 58 0.84 7.73 19.72
CA GLU A 58 0.35 6.40 20.08
C GLU A 58 -1.16 6.23 19.81
N ARG A 59 -1.96 7.27 20.00
CA ARG A 59 -3.41 7.27 19.72
C ARG A 59 -3.67 7.07 18.23
N GLU A 60 -2.89 7.73 17.38
CA GLU A 60 -2.99 7.60 15.93
C GLU A 60 -2.54 6.20 15.48
N ALA A 61 -1.40 5.72 16.00
CA ALA A 61 -0.93 4.37 15.73
C ALA A 61 -1.99 3.31 16.11
N LYS A 62 -2.60 3.45 17.30
CA LYS A 62 -3.64 2.54 17.79
C LYS A 62 -4.91 2.61 16.94
N LYS A 63 -5.31 3.81 16.51
CA LYS A 63 -6.45 4.03 15.60
C LYS A 63 -6.29 3.24 14.32
N TRP A 64 -5.18 3.44 13.60
CA TRP A 64 -4.97 2.80 12.30
C TRP A 64 -4.77 1.29 12.41
N ARG A 65 -4.08 0.84 13.47
CA ARG A 65 -3.98 -0.59 13.77
C ARG A 65 -5.35 -1.22 13.96
N ARG A 66 -6.21 -0.63 14.79
CA ARG A 66 -7.55 -1.17 15.06
C ARG A 66 -8.43 -1.23 13.80
N LEU A 67 -8.32 -0.22 12.94
CA LEU A 67 -9.10 -0.16 11.70
C LEU A 67 -8.67 -1.23 10.69
N TYR A 68 -7.37 -1.45 10.49
CA TYR A 68 -6.87 -2.21 9.34
C TYR A 68 -6.16 -3.53 9.67
N GLN A 69 -6.03 -3.91 10.95
CA GLN A 69 -5.28 -5.11 11.35
C GLN A 69 -5.79 -6.43 10.75
N TYR A 70 -7.08 -6.49 10.39
CA TYR A 70 -7.69 -7.68 9.78
C TYR A 70 -7.78 -7.60 8.25
N ASP A 71 -7.85 -6.38 7.70
CA ASP A 71 -7.91 -6.17 6.24
C ASP A 71 -6.54 -6.38 5.59
N ILE A 72 -5.48 -5.95 6.27
CA ILE A 72 -4.11 -6.06 5.78
C ILE A 72 -3.51 -7.37 6.31
N THR A 73 -3.83 -8.44 5.60
CA THR A 73 -3.30 -9.77 5.92
C THR A 73 -1.79 -9.85 5.61
N ASN A 74 -1.06 -10.47 6.52
CA ASN A 74 0.36 -10.82 6.42
C ASN A 74 0.59 -12.22 5.84
N ARG A 75 -0.46 -12.90 5.39
CA ARG A 75 -0.28 -14.19 4.77
C ARG A 75 0.32 -13.94 3.39
N LYS A 76 1.62 -14.20 3.24
CA LYS A 76 2.09 -14.83 2.00
C LYS A 76 1.13 -16.01 1.83
N THR A 77 0.22 -15.93 0.86
CA THR A 77 -0.46 -17.12 0.39
C THR A 77 0.68 -18.06 0.01
N SER A 78 0.92 -19.06 0.86
CA SER A 78 1.76 -20.18 0.51
C SER A 78 1.13 -20.73 -0.76
N HIS A 79 1.69 -20.37 -1.91
CA HIS A 79 1.57 -21.22 -3.07
C HIS A 79 2.21 -22.52 -2.62
N ARG A 80 1.36 -23.44 -2.12
CA ARG A 80 1.63 -24.86 -2.19
C ARG A 80 1.72 -25.14 -3.69
N SER A 81 2.90 -24.91 -4.26
CA SER A 81 3.30 -25.53 -5.51
C SER A 81 3.12 -27.02 -5.25
N GLY A 82 2.06 -27.59 -5.80
CA GLY A 82 1.89 -29.04 -5.80
C GLY A 82 3.11 -29.62 -6.49
N GLU A 83 3.91 -30.35 -5.73
CA GLU A 83 4.87 -31.33 -6.22
C GLU A 83 4.21 -32.18 -7.32
N ALA A 84 4.81 -32.16 -8.51
CA ALA A 84 4.60 -33.22 -9.48
C ALA A 84 5.22 -34.50 -8.88
N GLN A 85 4.38 -35.38 -8.33
CA GLN A 85 4.77 -36.77 -8.10
C GLN A 85 4.85 -37.47 -9.47
N GLN A 86 6.05 -37.50 -10.04
CA GLN A 86 6.42 -38.49 -11.06
C GLN A 86 7.04 -39.66 -10.30
N GLY A 87 6.23 -40.68 -10.00
CA GLY A 87 6.68 -41.97 -9.52
C GLY A 87 6.93 -42.91 -10.70
N ASP A 88 8.01 -43.67 -10.59
CA ASP A 88 8.55 -44.71 -11.47
C ASP A 88 7.51 -45.74 -11.96
#